data_AF-A0A067DS12-F1
#
_entry.id   AF-A0A067DS12-F1
#
_cell.length_a   1.000
_cell.length_b   1.000
_cell.length_c   1.000
_cell.angle_alpha   90.00
_cell.angle_beta   90.00
_cell.angle_gamma   90.00
#
_symmetry.space_group_name_H-M   'P 1'
#
loop_
_entity.id
_entity.type
_entity.pdbx_description
1 polymer ?
#
loop_
_entity_poly.entity_id
_entity_poly.type
_entity_poly.pdbx_seq_one_letter_code
_entity_poly.pdbx_strand_id
1 'polypeptide(L)'
;MWFRIGQKNIRFLLEEFTLVTGLDCSPSYEPDTENNDDDYRIVDEFLDGNCAITTNELRTKFLRAKSSDDMKMVKLAMLYFVESVLLGKENRNHINETNVLLVDNFTEFNEFPWGRISFKMTIVSLRKGVAERVAKPKKKSTADSKYKGATYSVHGFPHTFM
;
A
#
# COMPACT_ATOMS: atom_id res chain seq x y z
N MET A 1 -5.38 17.61 0.21
CA MET A 1 -4.11 18.33 0.42
C MET A 1 -3.98 19.39 -0.66
N TRP A 2 -3.48 20.58 -0.35
CA TRP A 2 -3.30 21.64 -1.36
C TRP A 2 -1.93 21.54 -2.01
N PHE A 3 -1.89 21.68 -3.33
CA PHE A 3 -0.69 21.72 -4.15
C PHE A 3 -0.69 22.98 -5.00
N ARG A 4 0.49 23.58 -5.18
CA ARG A 4 0.69 24.64 -6.16
C ARG A 4 1.40 24.07 -7.38
N ILE A 5 0.67 23.92 -8.49
CA ILE A 5 1.20 23.39 -9.74
C ILE A 5 1.17 24.53 -10.76
N GLY A 6 2.35 24.92 -11.25
CA GLY A 6 2.51 26.18 -11.98
C GLY A 6 2.09 27.38 -11.11
N GLN A 7 1.09 28.13 -11.57
CA GLN A 7 0.51 29.28 -10.85
C GLN A 7 -0.89 28.99 -10.28
N LYS A 8 -1.36 27.73 -10.34
CA LYS A 8 -2.69 27.35 -9.86
C LYS A 8 -2.58 26.56 -8.55
N ASN A 9 -3.50 26.83 -7.64
CA ASN A 9 -3.69 26.01 -6.43
C ASN A 9 -4.72 24.93 -6.74
N ILE A 10 -4.33 23.68 -6.57
CA ILE A 10 -5.15 22.50 -6.82
C ILE A 10 -5.29 21.76 -5.49
N ARG A 11 -6.48 21.24 -5.20
CA ARG A 11 -6.75 20.51 -3.97
C ARG A 11 -6.93 19.04 -4.31
N PHE A 12 -6.01 18.20 -3.86
CA PHE A 12 -6.16 16.75 -3.92
C PHE A 12 -7.15 16.27 -2.85
N LEU A 13 -8.28 15.72 -3.28
CA LEU A 13 -9.40 15.31 -2.43
C LEU A 13 -9.65 13.80 -2.46
N LEU A 14 -10.46 13.32 -1.51
CA LEU A 14 -10.89 11.92 -1.50
C LEU A 14 -11.76 11.63 -2.73
N GLU A 15 -12.66 12.54 -3.12
CA GLU A 15 -13.54 12.30 -4.27
C GLU A 15 -12.75 12.12 -5.58
N GLU A 16 -11.69 12.91 -5.78
CA GLU A 16 -10.79 12.77 -6.94
C GLU A 16 -10.03 11.44 -6.90
N PHE A 17 -9.59 11.01 -5.72
CA PHE A 17 -8.93 9.73 -5.55
C PHE A 17 -9.86 8.55 -5.87
N THR A 18 -11.10 8.59 -5.36
CA THR A 18 -12.15 7.61 -5.70
C THR A 18 -12.40 7.58 -7.21
N LEU A 19 -12.54 8.76 -7.83
CA LEU A 19 -12.82 8.87 -9.26
C LEU A 19 -11.71 8.28 -10.13
N VAL A 20 -10.45 8.55 -9.78
CA VAL A 20 -9.28 8.08 -10.56
C VAL A 20 -8.98 6.61 -10.33
N THR A 21 -9.11 6.13 -9.09
CA THR A 21 -8.76 4.73 -8.74
C THR A 21 -9.90 3.76 -8.95
N GLY A 22 -11.15 4.22 -8.93
CA GLY A 22 -12.34 3.36 -8.93
C GLY A 22 -12.50 2.53 -7.64
N LEU A 23 -11.67 2.75 -6.62
CA LEU A 23 -11.69 1.97 -5.38
C LEU A 23 -12.77 2.47 -4.44
N ASP A 24 -13.36 1.56 -3.66
CA ASP A 24 -14.28 1.95 -2.61
C ASP A 24 -13.56 2.80 -1.55
N CYS A 25 -14.10 3.99 -1.35
CA CYS A 25 -13.63 4.97 -0.39
C CYS A 25 -14.69 5.26 0.68
N SER A 26 -15.66 4.38 0.88
CA SER A 26 -16.65 4.43 1.97
C SER A 26 -15.96 4.41 3.34
N PRO A 27 -16.61 4.89 4.42
CA PRO A 27 -16.04 4.85 5.76
C PRO A 27 -15.51 3.46 6.12
N SER A 28 -14.30 3.40 6.68
CA SER A 28 -13.69 2.14 7.10
C SER A 28 -14.37 1.61 8.34
N TYR A 29 -14.49 0.30 8.43
CA TYR A 29 -15.03 -0.44 9.57
C TYR A 29 -14.03 -1.52 9.99
N GLU A 30 -14.32 -2.23 11.09
CA GLU A 30 -13.52 -3.37 11.53
C GLU A 30 -13.86 -4.58 10.65
N PRO A 31 -12.90 -5.10 9.86
CA PRO A 31 -13.17 -6.19 8.93
C PRO A 31 -13.42 -7.50 9.68
N ASP A 32 -14.26 -8.34 9.12
CA ASP A 32 -14.45 -9.71 9.59
C ASP A 32 -13.23 -10.57 9.19
N THR A 33 -12.41 -10.89 10.18
CA THR A 33 -11.19 -11.68 10.03
C THR A 33 -11.29 -13.06 10.70
N GLU A 34 -12.44 -13.37 11.29
CA GLU A 34 -12.68 -14.65 11.95
C GLU A 34 -13.29 -15.66 10.97
N ASN A 35 -14.16 -15.18 10.09
CA ASN A 35 -14.71 -15.99 9.02
C ASN A 35 -13.65 -16.33 7.97
N ASN A 36 -13.82 -17.48 7.33
CA ASN A 36 -12.98 -17.95 6.23
C ASN A 36 -13.92 -18.54 5.18
N ASP A 37 -13.72 -18.14 3.92
CA ASP A 37 -14.53 -18.65 2.81
C ASP A 37 -14.16 -20.09 2.44
N ASP A 38 -12.97 -20.56 2.87
CA ASP A 38 -12.39 -21.85 2.51
C ASP A 38 -11.89 -22.66 3.72
N ASP A 39 -11.59 -23.94 3.51
CA ASP A 39 -11.01 -24.85 4.52
C ASP A 39 -9.48 -24.69 4.70
N TYR A 40 -8.85 -23.76 3.96
CA TYR A 40 -7.42 -23.47 4.03
C TYR A 40 -7.18 -22.00 4.41
N ARG A 41 -5.96 -21.69 4.85
CA ARG A 41 -5.52 -20.32 5.11
C ARG A 41 -4.27 -19.99 4.32
N ILE A 42 -4.21 -18.77 3.77
CA ILE A 42 -3.04 -18.30 3.01
C ILE A 42 -1.79 -18.26 3.88
N VAL A 43 -1.93 -18.00 5.18
CA VAL A 43 -0.80 -18.01 6.11
C VAL A 43 -0.13 -19.38 6.19
N ASP A 44 -0.92 -20.45 6.24
CA ASP A 44 -0.41 -21.81 6.37
C ASP A 44 0.12 -22.33 5.04
N GLU A 45 -0.57 -22.01 3.94
CA GLU A 45 -0.26 -22.49 2.59
C GLU A 45 0.99 -21.82 2.00
N PHE A 46 1.18 -20.53 2.23
CA PHE A 46 2.23 -19.75 1.57
C PHE A 46 3.14 -18.99 2.52
N LEU A 47 2.69 -18.71 3.75
CA LEU A 47 3.42 -17.87 4.69
C LEU A 47 4.14 -18.65 5.81
N ASP A 48 4.22 -19.98 5.71
CA ASP A 48 4.86 -20.86 6.70
C ASP A 48 4.26 -20.72 8.11
N GLY A 49 2.96 -20.41 8.20
CA GLY A 49 2.26 -20.19 9.48
C GLY A 49 2.67 -18.88 10.19
N ASN A 50 3.35 -17.96 9.51
CA ASN A 50 3.84 -16.71 10.10
C ASN A 50 3.29 -15.46 9.38
N CYS A 51 2.48 -14.68 10.11
CA CYS A 51 1.98 -13.37 9.64
C CYS A 51 3.02 -12.25 9.79
N ALA A 52 4.01 -12.40 10.66
CA ALA A 52 5.04 -11.41 10.93
C ALA A 52 6.17 -11.49 9.89
N ILE A 53 5.82 -11.31 8.62
CA ILE A 53 6.77 -11.24 7.51
C ILE A 53 6.83 -9.83 6.93
N THR A 54 7.96 -9.50 6.32
CA THR A 54 8.17 -8.25 5.61
C THR A 54 7.53 -8.28 4.21
N THR A 55 7.23 -7.11 3.64
CA THR A 55 6.75 -7.00 2.25
C THR A 55 7.75 -7.63 1.26
N ASN A 56 9.06 -7.59 1.53
CA ASN A 56 10.07 -8.26 0.71
C ASN A 56 10.01 -9.80 0.78
N GLU A 57 9.75 -10.35 1.95
CA GLU A 57 9.54 -11.79 2.12
C GLU A 57 8.24 -12.21 1.45
N LEU A 58 7.16 -11.43 1.60
CA LEU A 58 5.91 -11.67 0.87
C LEU A 58 6.14 -11.69 -0.65
N ARG A 59 6.92 -10.74 -1.19
CA ARG A 59 7.32 -10.74 -2.61
C ARG A 59 8.04 -12.02 -2.99
N THR A 60 8.99 -12.45 -2.18
CA THR A 60 9.78 -13.66 -2.44
C THR A 60 8.89 -14.91 -2.43
N LYS A 61 7.96 -14.99 -1.47
CA LYS A 61 6.96 -16.06 -1.37
C LYS A 61 6.03 -16.06 -2.58
N PHE A 62 5.47 -14.90 -2.94
CA PHE A 62 4.63 -14.73 -4.13
C PHE A 62 5.32 -15.21 -5.42
N LEU A 63 6.58 -14.83 -5.65
CA LEU A 63 7.33 -15.24 -6.86
C LEU A 63 7.67 -16.74 -6.91
N ARG A 64 7.69 -17.42 -5.75
CA ARG A 64 7.99 -18.85 -5.65
C ARG A 64 6.73 -19.71 -5.55
N ALA A 65 5.60 -19.10 -5.20
CA ALA A 65 4.34 -19.78 -4.98
C ALA A 65 3.90 -20.53 -6.23
N LYS A 66 3.44 -21.77 -6.00
CA LYS A 66 2.83 -22.63 -7.00
C LYS A 66 1.72 -23.42 -6.31
N SER A 67 0.56 -23.44 -6.92
CA SER A 67 -0.59 -24.21 -6.49
C SER A 67 -1.33 -24.69 -7.74
N SER A 68 -1.96 -25.87 -7.66
CA SER A 68 -2.92 -26.32 -8.69
C SER A 68 -4.31 -25.69 -8.51
N ASP A 69 -4.54 -25.05 -7.36
CA ASP A 69 -5.74 -24.27 -7.07
C ASP A 69 -5.48 -22.81 -7.42
N ASP A 70 -6.21 -22.31 -8.42
CA ASP A 70 -6.10 -20.95 -8.93
C ASP A 70 -6.55 -19.91 -7.88
N MET A 71 -7.53 -20.23 -7.03
CA MET A 71 -8.06 -19.29 -6.04
C MET A 71 -7.02 -18.98 -4.96
N LYS A 72 -6.26 -19.99 -4.53
CA LYS A 72 -5.09 -19.82 -3.66
C LYS A 72 -4.10 -18.80 -4.23
N MET A 73 -3.83 -18.90 -5.53
CA MET A 73 -2.91 -17.98 -6.22
C MET A 73 -3.49 -16.58 -6.34
N VAL A 74 -4.80 -16.45 -6.61
CA VAL A 74 -5.51 -15.15 -6.67
C VAL A 74 -5.48 -14.46 -5.32
N LYS A 75 -5.83 -15.14 -4.23
CA LYS A 75 -5.77 -14.58 -2.87
C LYS A 75 -4.37 -14.10 -2.52
N LEU A 76 -3.33 -14.92 -2.78
CA LEU A 76 -1.94 -14.51 -2.54
C LEU A 76 -1.54 -13.30 -3.40
N ALA A 77 -1.97 -13.25 -4.66
CA ALA A 77 -1.71 -12.11 -5.54
C ALA A 77 -2.37 -10.83 -5.04
N MET A 78 -3.61 -10.92 -4.56
CA MET A 78 -4.36 -9.79 -4.01
C MET A 78 -3.73 -9.27 -2.71
N LEU A 79 -3.31 -10.17 -1.81
CA LEU A 79 -2.54 -9.80 -0.62
C LEU A 79 -1.25 -9.06 -0.99
N TYR A 80 -0.48 -9.61 -1.95
CA TYR A 80 0.74 -8.98 -2.44
C TYR A 80 0.48 -7.59 -3.04
N PHE A 81 -0.56 -7.46 -3.86
CA PHE A 81 -0.97 -6.20 -4.46
C PHE A 81 -1.33 -5.15 -3.40
N VAL A 82 -2.17 -5.51 -2.42
CA VAL A 82 -2.59 -4.58 -1.38
C VAL A 82 -1.38 -4.10 -0.56
N GLU A 83 -0.56 -5.01 -0.07
CA GLU A 83 0.58 -4.67 0.80
C GLU A 83 1.68 -3.89 0.08
N SER A 84 1.98 -4.28 -1.17
CA SER A 84 3.15 -3.77 -1.89
C SER A 84 2.82 -2.59 -2.80
N VAL A 85 1.64 -2.58 -3.41
CA VAL A 85 1.26 -1.60 -4.43
C VAL A 85 0.26 -0.60 -3.87
N LEU A 86 -0.82 -1.07 -3.27
CA LEU A 86 -1.92 -0.20 -2.88
C LEU A 86 -1.62 0.62 -1.62
N LEU A 87 -1.01 -0.01 -0.62
CA LEU A 87 -0.56 0.63 0.61
C LEU A 87 0.86 1.17 0.49
N GLY A 88 1.62 0.72 -0.52
CA GLY A 88 2.94 1.23 -0.89
C GLY A 88 3.96 1.25 0.23
N LYS A 89 3.92 0.26 1.14
CA LYS A 89 4.84 0.17 2.28
C LYS A 89 6.27 -0.09 1.79
N GLU A 90 7.27 0.33 2.57
CA GLU A 90 8.66 -0.03 2.28
C GLU A 90 8.85 -1.54 2.40
N ASN A 91 9.69 -2.10 1.52
CA ASN A 91 9.97 -3.54 1.48
C ASN A 91 10.41 -4.17 2.83
N ARG A 92 10.94 -3.34 3.74
CA ARG A 92 11.43 -3.77 5.07
C ARG A 92 10.35 -3.73 6.15
N ASN A 93 9.19 -3.13 5.86
CA ASN A 93 8.09 -3.07 6.81
C ASN A 93 7.35 -4.40 6.82
N HIS A 94 6.79 -4.73 7.98
CA HIS A 94 5.93 -5.89 8.12
C HIS A 94 4.60 -5.66 7.43
N ILE A 95 4.06 -6.72 6.83
CA ILE A 95 2.70 -6.74 6.31
C ILE A 95 1.72 -6.66 7.48
N ASN A 96 0.51 -6.18 7.23
CA ASN A 96 -0.50 -6.12 8.28
C ASN A 96 -1.13 -7.51 8.44
N GLU A 97 -1.07 -8.07 9.64
CA GLU A 97 -1.72 -9.34 9.97
C GLU A 97 -3.21 -9.32 9.66
N THR A 98 -3.91 -8.20 9.93
CA THR A 98 -5.32 -8.05 9.57
C THR A 98 -5.55 -8.26 8.08
N ASN A 99 -4.64 -7.81 7.21
CA ASN A 99 -4.78 -7.99 5.76
C ASN A 99 -4.55 -9.45 5.34
N VAL A 100 -3.68 -10.18 6.06
CA VAL A 100 -3.44 -11.61 5.84
C VAL A 100 -4.69 -12.40 6.22
N LEU A 101 -5.29 -12.12 7.38
CA LEU A 101 -6.50 -12.81 7.81
C LEU A 101 -7.70 -12.45 6.91
N LEU A 102 -7.80 -11.18 6.52
CA LEU A 102 -8.88 -10.71 5.68
C LEU A 102 -8.88 -11.37 4.30
N VAL A 103 -7.73 -11.74 3.73
CA VAL A 103 -7.72 -12.36 2.40
C VAL A 103 -8.31 -13.78 2.40
N ASP A 104 -8.38 -14.43 3.57
CA ASP A 104 -9.01 -15.73 3.72
C ASP A 104 -10.55 -15.59 3.61
N ASN A 105 -11.14 -14.54 4.17
CA ASN A 105 -12.50 -14.07 3.88
C ASN A 105 -12.53 -13.20 2.62
N PHE A 106 -12.44 -13.83 1.45
CA PHE A 106 -12.22 -13.14 0.19
C PHE A 106 -13.43 -12.30 -0.26
N THR A 107 -14.63 -12.69 0.16
CA THR A 107 -15.84 -11.89 -0.04
C THR A 107 -15.70 -10.54 0.66
N GLU A 108 -15.44 -10.55 1.97
CA GLU A 108 -15.21 -9.35 2.78
C GLU A 108 -13.99 -8.56 2.26
N PHE A 109 -12.90 -9.24 1.87
CA PHE A 109 -11.72 -8.59 1.30
C PHE A 109 -12.04 -7.73 0.07
N ASN A 110 -12.93 -8.19 -0.81
CA ASN A 110 -13.27 -7.46 -2.03
C ASN A 110 -14.24 -6.29 -1.78
N GLU A 111 -15.04 -6.36 -0.73
CA GLU A 111 -15.96 -5.29 -0.30
C GLU A 111 -15.28 -4.26 0.61
N PHE A 112 -14.17 -4.64 1.25
CA PHE A 112 -13.46 -3.78 2.17
C PHE A 112 -13.01 -2.45 1.50
N PRO A 113 -13.18 -1.28 2.17
CA PRO A 113 -12.94 0.04 1.56
C PRO A 113 -11.45 0.39 1.46
N TRP A 114 -10.71 -0.40 0.67
CA TRP A 114 -9.27 -0.25 0.45
C TRP A 114 -8.87 1.13 -0.05
N GLY A 115 -9.73 1.77 -0.84
CA GLY A 115 -9.50 3.12 -1.36
C GLY A 115 -9.36 4.15 -0.23
N ARG A 116 -10.17 4.03 0.83
CA ARG A 116 -10.08 4.93 1.99
C ARG A 116 -8.75 4.75 2.73
N ILE A 117 -8.32 3.51 2.93
CA ILE A 117 -7.06 3.20 3.61
C ILE A 117 -5.87 3.70 2.77
N SER A 118 -5.87 3.43 1.47
CA SER A 118 -4.84 3.88 0.53
C SER A 118 -4.76 5.40 0.45
N PHE A 119 -5.88 6.11 0.40
CA PHE A 119 -5.92 7.57 0.41
C PHE A 119 -5.30 8.13 1.69
N LYS A 120 -5.65 7.58 2.86
CA LYS A 120 -5.09 8.01 4.15
C LYS A 120 -3.56 7.84 4.16
N MET A 121 -3.06 6.69 3.72
CA MET A 121 -1.62 6.42 3.64
C MET A 121 -0.92 7.37 2.68
N THR A 122 -1.52 7.62 1.51
CA THR A 122 -1.05 8.57 0.51
C THR A 122 -0.90 9.98 1.09
N ILE A 123 -1.94 10.50 1.75
CA ILE A 123 -1.92 11.85 2.35
C ILE A 123 -0.88 11.95 3.47
N VAL A 124 -0.78 10.94 4.33
CA VAL A 124 0.21 10.91 5.42
C VAL A 124 1.62 10.93 4.86
N SER A 125 1.89 10.11 3.84
CA SER A 125 3.20 10.04 3.22
C SER A 125 3.58 11.34 2.51
N LEU A 126 2.66 11.95 1.76
CA LEU A 126 2.89 13.25 1.11
C LEU A 126 3.21 14.34 2.13
N ARG A 127 2.47 14.39 3.25
CA ARG A 127 2.74 15.34 4.33
C ARG A 127 4.11 15.12 4.96
N LYS A 128 4.48 13.86 5.23
CA LYS A 128 5.80 13.51 5.76
C LYS A 128 6.91 13.94 4.81
N GLY A 129 6.78 13.63 3.51
CA GLY A 129 7.75 14.04 2.49
C GLY A 129 7.94 15.56 2.40
N VAL A 130 6.86 16.34 2.54
CA VAL A 130 6.94 17.81 2.59
C VAL A 130 7.63 18.29 3.86
N ALA A 131 7.26 17.76 5.03
CA ALA A 131 7.85 18.14 6.31
C ALA A 131 9.37 17.86 6.35
N GLU A 132 9.81 16.70 5.85
CA GLU A 132 11.22 16.35 5.77
C GLU A 132 12.02 17.30 4.86
N ARG A 133 11.42 17.84 3.80
CA ARG A 133 12.05 18.85 2.94
C ARG A 133 12.18 20.21 3.63
N VAL A 134 11.20 20.60 4.44
CA VAL A 134 11.24 21.87 5.19
C VAL A 134 12.24 21.78 6.34
N ALA A 135 12.33 20.63 7.01
CA ALA A 135 13.21 20.43 8.16
C ALA A 135 14.69 20.23 7.81
N LYS A 136 15.03 19.75 6.60
CA LYS A 136 16.43 19.59 6.18
C LYS A 136 17.00 20.96 5.71
N PRO A 137 17.92 21.60 6.44
CA PRO A 137 18.58 22.80 5.95
C PRO A 137 19.37 22.46 4.69
N LYS A 138 19.31 23.32 3.66
CA LYS A 138 20.16 23.22 2.46
C LYS A 138 21.62 23.15 2.91
N LYS A 139 22.23 21.96 3.00
CA LYS A 139 23.68 21.85 3.14
C LYS A 139 24.28 22.50 1.89
N LYS A 140 25.04 23.58 2.09
CA LYS A 140 25.74 24.32 1.04
C LYS A 140 26.53 23.33 0.18
N SER A 141 26.39 23.50 -1.13
CA SER A 141 27.16 22.87 -2.18
C SER A 141 28.67 22.97 -1.93
N THR A 142 29.36 21.84 -1.84
CA THR A 142 30.73 21.75 -2.37
C THR A 142 30.61 21.33 -3.82
N ALA A 143 31.32 22.05 -4.68
CA ALA A 143 31.44 21.77 -6.10
C ALA A 143 31.83 20.30 -6.33
N ASP A 144 31.36 19.75 -7.45
CA ASP A 144 31.55 18.36 -7.93
C ASP A 144 30.70 17.27 -7.25
N SER A 145 29.43 17.20 -7.66
CA SER A 145 28.92 15.99 -8.36
C SER A 145 27.48 16.20 -8.85
N LYS A 146 27.33 16.17 -10.17
CA LYS A 146 26.19 15.65 -10.94
C LYS A 146 24.88 15.49 -10.14
N TYR A 147 24.03 16.51 -10.16
CA TYR A 147 22.61 16.52 -9.77
C TYR A 147 22.11 15.26 -9.02
N LYS A 148 22.49 15.07 -7.75
CA LYS A 148 21.77 14.14 -6.87
C LYS A 148 20.51 14.83 -6.41
N GLY A 149 19.43 14.68 -7.18
CA GLY A 149 18.10 15.16 -6.84
C GLY A 149 17.68 14.66 -5.46
N ALA A 150 17.04 15.52 -4.66
CA ALA A 150 16.52 15.14 -3.36
C ALA A 150 15.46 14.02 -3.50
N THR A 151 15.81 12.80 -3.10
CA THR A 151 14.90 11.64 -3.10
C THR A 151 14.00 11.66 -1.87
N TYR A 152 12.75 11.23 -2.03
CA TYR A 152 11.77 11.04 -0.96
C TYR A 152 10.97 9.78 -1.24
N SER A 153 10.64 9.02 -0.20
CA SER A 153 9.73 7.86 -0.32
C SER A 153 8.30 8.36 -0.21
N VAL A 154 7.47 8.06 -1.22
CA VAL A 154 6.02 8.22 -1.15
C VAL A 154 5.39 6.84 -1.02
N HIS A 155 4.54 6.66 -0.02
CA HIS A 155 3.78 5.45 0.28
C HIS A 155 2.29 5.66 -0.04
N GLY A 156 1.53 4.58 -0.15
CA GLY A 156 0.16 4.56 -0.67
C GLY A 156 0.12 4.21 -2.16
N PHE A 157 -0.82 4.78 -2.91
CA PHE A 157 -0.98 4.54 -4.34
C PHE A 157 -0.56 5.78 -5.16
N PRO A 158 0.75 6.09 -5.26
CA PRO A 158 1.24 7.32 -5.86
C PRO A 158 1.02 7.40 -7.38
N HIS A 159 0.59 6.31 -8.02
CA HIS A 159 0.26 6.29 -9.44
C HIS A 159 -0.93 7.21 -9.81
N THR A 160 -1.75 7.64 -8.84
CA THR A 160 -2.78 8.68 -9.10
C THR A 160 -2.19 10.07 -9.38
N PHE A 161 -0.88 10.26 -9.25
CA PHE A 161 -0.20 11.54 -9.49
C PHE A 161 0.63 11.58 -10.79
N MET A 162 0.69 10.49 -11.56
CA MET A 162 1.37 10.43 -12.87
C MET A 162 0.36 10.63 -14.00
#